data_AF-A0A0S7YYQ8-F1
#
_entry.id   AF-A0A0S7YYQ8-F1
#
_cell.length_a   1.000
_cell.length_b   1.000
_cell.length_c   1.000
_cell.angle_alpha   90.00
_cell.angle_beta   90.00
_cell.angle_gamma   90.00
#
_symmetry.space_group_name_H-M   'P 1'
#
loop_
_entity.id
_entity.type
_entity.pdbx_description
1 polymer ?
#
loop_
_entity_poly.entity_id
_entity_poly.type
_entity_poly.pdbx_seq_one_letter_code
_entity_poly.pdbx_strand_id
1 'polypeptide(L)'
;MKTRAAILSEMALPMAMGHEGAGVVEAVGEEVRDLRPGDHVVTCFVPGCGCCTPCRRGRPALCKPGMRANVGGTLLSEHLRLEDVNEGFDRLAAAQTIRQVVVFD
;
A
#
# COMPACT_ATOMS: atom_id res chain seq x y z
N MET A 1 5.68 31.12 -8.62
CA MET A 1 6.24 30.38 -9.77
C MET A 1 7.32 29.44 -9.23
N LYS A 2 6.97 28.19 -8.88
CA LYS A 2 7.95 27.18 -8.44
C LYS A 2 8.57 26.55 -9.68
N THR A 3 9.88 26.51 -9.78
CA THR A 3 10.64 25.97 -10.92
C THR A 3 10.31 24.48 -11.14
N ARG A 4 10.33 24.04 -12.41
CA ARG A 4 9.99 22.67 -12.88
C ARG A 4 10.67 21.53 -12.10
N ALA A 5 11.80 21.79 -11.44
CA ALA A 5 12.55 20.81 -10.64
C ALA A 5 11.91 20.49 -9.27
N ALA A 6 11.09 21.38 -8.72
CA ALA A 6 10.57 21.23 -7.36
C ALA A 6 9.40 20.23 -7.23
N ILE A 7 8.71 19.91 -8.32
CA ILE A 7 7.58 18.95 -8.29
C ILE A 7 8.10 17.50 -8.17
N LEU A 8 9.33 17.22 -8.59
CA LEU A 8 9.94 15.89 -8.53
C LEU A 8 10.72 15.62 -7.24
N SER A 9 10.90 16.61 -6.36
CA SER A 9 11.76 16.50 -5.18
C SER A 9 11.18 15.65 -4.05
N GLU A 10 9.89 15.30 -4.09
CA GLU A 10 9.20 14.60 -2.98
C GLU A 10 8.84 13.14 -3.29
N MET A 11 8.96 12.67 -4.54
CA MET A 11 8.56 11.31 -4.95
C MET A 11 9.79 10.41 -5.08
N ALA A 12 9.75 9.23 -4.45
CA ALA A 12 10.85 8.26 -4.52
C ALA A 12 11.06 7.77 -5.96
N LEU A 13 12.29 7.80 -6.47
CA LEU A 13 12.66 7.34 -7.81
C LEU A 13 13.72 6.23 -7.75
N PRO A 14 13.75 5.27 -8.70
CA PRO A 14 12.88 5.17 -9.89
C PRO A 14 11.44 4.75 -9.55
N MET A 15 10.46 5.28 -10.30
CA MET A 15 9.04 4.99 -10.09
C MET A 15 8.35 4.63 -11.40
N ALA A 16 7.55 3.56 -11.38
CA ALA A 16 6.60 3.28 -12.44
C ALA A 16 5.42 4.24 -12.31
N MET A 17 5.23 5.09 -13.32
CA MET A 17 4.17 6.10 -13.35
C MET A 17 2.86 5.55 -13.91
N GLY A 18 1.76 6.27 -13.66
CA GLY A 18 0.43 5.91 -14.12
C GLY A 18 -0.46 5.50 -12.94
N HIS A 19 -1.61 6.17 -12.80
CA HIS A 19 -2.56 5.95 -11.70
C HIS A 19 -3.99 5.65 -12.17
N GLU A 20 -4.18 5.62 -13.49
CA GLU A 20 -5.45 5.33 -14.15
C GLU A 20 -5.26 4.09 -15.02
N GLY A 21 -5.54 2.91 -14.43
CA GLY A 21 -5.39 1.63 -15.08
C GLY A 21 -6.62 0.75 -14.88
N ALA A 22 -6.85 -0.14 -15.84
CA ALA A 22 -7.80 -1.24 -15.74
C ALA A 22 -7.14 -2.49 -16.31
N GLY A 23 -7.57 -3.66 -15.87
CA GLY A 23 -6.96 -4.92 -16.28
C GLY A 23 -7.78 -6.13 -15.88
N VAL A 24 -7.17 -7.29 -16.13
CA VAL A 24 -7.68 -8.59 -15.73
C VAL A 24 -6.64 -9.22 -14.82
N VAL A 25 -7.09 -9.80 -13.70
CA VAL A 25 -6.19 -10.50 -12.77
C VAL A 25 -5.60 -11.71 -13.48
N GLU A 26 -4.27 -11.77 -13.57
CA GLU A 26 -3.55 -12.90 -14.17
C GLU A 26 -3.26 -14.00 -13.13
N ALA A 27 -2.81 -13.60 -11.93
CA ALA A 27 -2.48 -14.50 -10.83
C ALA A 27 -2.72 -13.81 -9.48
N VAL A 28 -2.87 -14.60 -8.42
CA VAL A 28 -3.00 -14.13 -7.04
C VAL A 28 -2.09 -14.93 -6.11
N GLY A 29 -1.70 -14.35 -4.97
CA GLY A 29 -0.98 -15.08 -3.93
C GLY A 29 -1.90 -16.05 -3.17
N GLU A 30 -1.31 -17.05 -2.51
CA GLU A 30 -2.04 -18.14 -1.83
C GLU A 30 -3.12 -17.66 -0.84
N GLU A 31 -2.85 -16.58 -0.10
CA GLU A 31 -3.75 -16.05 0.92
C GLU A 31 -4.79 -15.03 0.40
N VAL A 32 -4.84 -14.76 -0.90
CA VAL A 32 -5.84 -13.86 -1.49
C VAL A 32 -7.17 -14.58 -1.62
N ARG A 33 -8.23 -14.07 -0.99
CA ARG A 33 -9.56 -14.72 -0.92
C ARG A 33 -10.66 -13.98 -1.67
N ASP A 34 -10.40 -12.74 -2.05
CA ASP A 34 -11.36 -11.77 -2.58
C ASP A 34 -11.17 -11.46 -4.08
N LEU A 35 -10.13 -12.03 -4.71
CA LEU A 35 -9.84 -11.93 -6.15
C LEU A 35 -9.42 -13.29 -6.70
N ARG A 36 -9.65 -13.50 -8.00
CA ARG A 36 -9.26 -14.72 -8.73
C ARG A 36 -8.75 -14.37 -10.13
N PRO A 37 -7.89 -15.21 -10.75
CA PRO A 37 -7.53 -15.05 -12.15
C PRO A 37 -8.77 -14.93 -13.05
N GLY A 38 -8.77 -13.95 -13.95
CA GLY A 38 -9.90 -13.62 -14.82
C GLY A 38 -10.79 -12.47 -14.33
N ASP A 39 -10.68 -12.05 -13.06
CA ASP A 39 -11.47 -10.91 -12.55
C ASP A 39 -11.06 -9.59 -13.22
N HIS A 40 -12.03 -8.78 -13.61
CA HIS A 40 -11.80 -7.41 -14.10
C HIS A 40 -11.59 -6.44 -12.93
N VAL A 41 -10.51 -5.67 -12.99
CA VAL A 41 -10.12 -4.74 -11.93
C VAL A 41 -9.77 -3.36 -12.48
N VAL A 42 -9.93 -2.35 -11.64
CA VAL A 42 -9.45 -0.98 -11.89
C VAL A 42 -8.47 -0.58 -10.79
N THR A 43 -7.45 0.18 -11.13
CA THR A 43 -6.46 0.66 -10.16
C THR A 43 -7.07 1.75 -9.28
N CYS A 44 -6.82 1.68 -7.98
CA CYS A 44 -7.07 2.79 -7.08
C CYS A 44 -5.75 3.51 -6.82
N PHE A 45 -5.66 4.81 -7.15
CA PHE A 45 -4.44 5.58 -6.96
C PHE A 45 -3.94 5.52 -5.51
N VAL A 46 -4.83 5.67 -4.53
CA VAL A 46 -4.46 5.68 -3.11
C VAL A 46 -4.72 4.31 -2.50
N PRO A 47 -3.69 3.58 -2.04
CA PRO A 47 -3.90 2.29 -1.43
C PRO A 47 -4.59 2.47 -0.07
N GLY A 48 -5.63 1.67 0.18
CA GLY A 48 -6.40 1.73 1.42
C GLY A 48 -5.73 0.90 2.51
N CYS A 49 -5.42 1.51 3.67
CA CYS A 49 -4.86 0.78 4.80
C CYS A 49 -5.90 -0.03 5.59
N GLY A 50 -7.19 0.06 5.28
CA GLY A 50 -8.25 -0.69 5.98
C GLY A 50 -8.56 -0.25 7.43
N CYS A 51 -7.59 0.31 8.16
CA CYS A 51 -7.70 0.58 9.59
C CYS A 51 -7.99 2.06 9.95
N CYS A 52 -7.61 3.03 9.11
CA CYS A 52 -7.83 4.44 9.41
C CYS A 52 -9.31 4.84 9.29
N THR A 53 -9.71 5.94 9.94
CA THR A 53 -11.12 6.40 9.96
C THR A 53 -11.76 6.52 8.57
N PRO A 54 -11.11 7.09 7.54
CA PRO A 54 -11.67 7.08 6.19
C PRO A 54 -11.86 5.67 5.61
N CYS A 55 -10.85 4.78 5.73
CA CYS A 55 -10.95 3.40 5.24
C CYS A 55 -12.10 2.66 5.91
N ARG A 56 -12.23 2.75 7.24
CA ARG A 56 -13.32 2.13 8.00
C ARG A 56 -14.71 2.68 7.68
N ARG A 57 -14.78 3.86 7.04
CA ARG A 57 -16.02 4.49 6.55
C ARG A 57 -16.23 4.26 5.05
N GLY A 58 -15.52 3.33 4.42
CA GLY A 58 -15.63 3.04 2.99
C GLY A 58 -15.09 4.14 2.08
N ARG A 59 -14.18 5.00 2.58
CA ARG A 59 -13.55 6.09 1.82
C ARG A 59 -12.04 5.92 1.73
N PRO A 60 -11.52 4.84 1.11
CA PRO A 60 -10.09 4.56 1.03
C PRO A 60 -9.32 5.60 0.21
N ALA A 61 -9.97 6.31 -0.71
CA ALA A 61 -9.35 7.41 -1.46
C ALA A 61 -8.83 8.57 -0.57
N LEU A 62 -9.28 8.65 0.69
CA LEU A 62 -8.83 9.64 1.68
C LEU A 62 -7.84 9.05 2.71
N CYS A 63 -7.26 7.89 2.42
CA CYS A 63 -6.30 7.20 3.27
C CYS A 63 -4.98 7.97 3.38
N LYS A 64 -4.76 8.68 4.51
CA LYS A 64 -3.50 9.39 4.78
C LYS A 64 -2.28 8.46 4.83
N PRO A 65 -2.33 7.27 5.48
CA PRO A 65 -1.21 6.33 5.43
C PRO A 65 -0.87 5.90 4.00
N GLY A 66 -1.88 5.63 3.16
CA GLY A 66 -1.68 5.23 1.77
C GLY A 66 -1.04 6.31 0.92
N MET A 67 -1.46 7.56 1.11
CA MET A 67 -0.81 8.70 0.44
C MET A 67 0.67 8.84 0.82
N ARG A 68 1.03 8.62 2.09
CA ARG A 68 2.44 8.68 2.53
C ARG A 68 3.27 7.56 1.90
N ALA A 69 2.74 6.33 1.90
CA ALA A 69 3.40 5.18 1.28
C ALA A 69 3.62 5.38 -0.22
N ASN A 70 2.61 5.87 -0.95
CA ASN A 70 2.72 6.19 -2.37
C ASN A 70 3.83 7.20 -2.69
N VAL A 71 3.89 8.31 -1.93
CA VAL A 71 4.91 9.35 -2.15
C VAL A 71 6.30 8.83 -1.80
N GLY A 72 6.41 8.09 -0.68
CA GLY A 72 7.68 7.53 -0.21
C GLY A 72 8.16 6.29 -0.98
N GLY A 73 7.35 5.73 -1.88
CA GLY A 73 7.69 4.49 -2.58
C GLY A 73 7.87 3.29 -1.64
N THR A 74 7.17 3.28 -0.51
CA THR A 74 7.24 2.21 0.48
C THR A 74 5.98 1.35 0.47
N LEU A 75 6.05 0.18 1.09
CA LEU A 75 4.85 -0.60 1.39
C LEU A 75 3.99 0.15 2.43
N LEU A 76 2.68 -0.13 2.42
CA LEU A 76 1.75 0.29 3.48
C LEU A 76 2.04 -0.39 4.83
N SER A 77 2.68 -1.56 4.75
CA SER A 77 3.22 -2.34 5.85
C SER A 77 4.74 -2.16 5.92
N GLU A 78 5.32 -2.48 7.06
CA GLU A 78 6.76 -2.57 7.24
C GLU A 78 7.33 -3.93 6.75
N HIS A 79 8.63 -3.94 6.47
CA HIS A 79 9.42 -5.18 6.46
C HIS A 79 9.87 -5.44 7.89
N LEU A 80 9.60 -6.63 8.41
CA LEU A 80 10.04 -7.09 9.72
C LEU A 80 11.20 -8.06 9.58
N ARG A 81 12.19 -7.98 10.46
CA ARG A 81 13.11 -9.09 10.68
C ARG A 81 12.48 -10.08 11.66
N LEU A 82 13.02 -11.30 11.76
CA LEU A 82 12.46 -12.33 12.64
C LEU A 82 12.41 -11.88 14.11
N GLU A 83 13.41 -11.11 14.56
CA GLU A 83 13.45 -10.55 15.91
C GLU A 83 12.35 -9.51 16.19
N ASP A 84 11.85 -8.82 15.16
CA ASP A 84 10.84 -7.77 15.29
C ASP A 84 9.40 -8.33 15.28
N VAL A 85 9.25 -9.65 15.13
CA VAL A 85 7.96 -10.27 14.80
C VAL A 85 6.90 -10.02 15.87
N ASN A 86 7.26 -10.09 17.16
CA ASN A 86 6.28 -9.90 18.22
C ASN A 86 5.73 -8.46 18.23
N GLU A 87 6.61 -7.47 18.10
CA GLU A 87 6.19 -6.07 18.04
C GLU A 87 5.36 -5.78 16.78
N GLY A 88 5.73 -6.38 15.64
CA GLY A 88 4.95 -6.28 14.41
C GLY A 88 3.55 -6.87 14.56
N PHE A 89 3.41 -8.01 15.24
CA PHE A 89 2.12 -8.62 15.52
C PHE A 89 1.29 -7.80 16.52
N ASP A 90 1.92 -7.15 17.51
CA ASP A 90 1.22 -6.23 18.40
C ASP A 90 0.66 -5.02 17.65
N ARG A 91 1.45 -4.42 16.73
CA ARG A 91 0.98 -3.32 15.85
C ARG A 91 -0.15 -3.78 14.93
N LEU A 92 -0.08 -5.00 14.42
CA LEU A 92 -1.14 -5.59 13.60
C LEU A 92 -2.43 -5.76 14.43
N ALA A 93 -2.33 -6.32 15.64
CA ALA A 93 -3.45 -6.51 16.55
C ALA A 93 -4.09 -5.17 16.97
N ALA A 94 -3.29 -4.12 17.15
CA ALA A 94 -3.75 -2.77 17.43
C ALA A 94 -4.32 -2.02 16.20
N ALA A 95 -4.38 -2.67 15.03
CA ALA A 95 -4.80 -2.09 13.75
C ALA A 95 -3.99 -0.84 13.36
N GLN A 96 -2.71 -0.79 13.74
CA GLN A 96 -1.80 0.31 13.40
C GLN A 96 -1.07 0.07 12.07
N THR A 97 -1.05 -1.17 11.59
CA THR A 97 -0.46 -1.58 10.32
C THR A 97 -1.36 -2.62 9.62
N ILE A 98 -1.01 -2.99 8.40
CA ILE A 98 -1.64 -4.09 7.66
C ILE A 98 -0.60 -5.15 7.30
N ARG A 99 -1.05 -6.33 6.85
CA ARG A 99 -0.26 -7.42 6.24
C ARG A 99 1.25 -7.29 6.39
N GLN A 100 1.85 -8.00 7.34
CA GLN A 100 3.27 -7.91 7.61
C GLN A 100 4.10 -8.69 6.59
N VAL A 101 5.27 -8.17 6.23
CA VAL A 101 6.25 -8.87 5.38
C VAL A 101 7.46 -9.19 6.25
N VAL A 102 7.64 -10.46 6.60
CA VAL A 102 8.82 -10.92 7.33
C VAL A 102 9.92 -11.25 6.32
N VAL A 103 11.10 -10.67 6.51
CA VAL A 103 12.30 -10.92 5.71
C VAL A 103 13.20 -11.86 6.50
N PHE A 104 13.76 -12.85 5.80
CA PHE A 104 14.70 -13.84 6.32
C PHE A 104 16.05 -13.64 5.63
N ASP A 105 16.66 -12.48 5.85
CA ASP A 105 18.02 -12.14 5.42
C ASP A 105 19.10 -12.72 6.36
#